data_AF-A0A673JF26-F1
#
_entry.id   AF-A0A673JF26-F1
#
_cell.length_a   1.000
_cell.length_b   1.000
_cell.length_c   1.000
_cell.angle_alpha   90.00
_cell.angle_beta   90.00
_cell.angle_gamma   90.00
#
_symmetry.space_group_name_H-M   'P 1'
#
loop_
_entity.id
_entity.type
_entity.pdbx_description
1 polymer ?
#
loop_
_entity_poly.entity_id
_entity_poly.type
_entity_poly.pdbx_seq_one_letter_code
_entity_poly.pdbx_strand_id
1 'polypeptide(L)'
;MAAPTSEIEVVAAKKTNVRGPRRVANHIPDEILKDPELIKAIKALPANYNFEIHKTIWRVRQAKAKRVALQLPEGLQMFACVIADIIERFTEADTLVMGDVTYGACCVDDFTARALGADFMVHYGHSCLIPIDSTEGIKMLYVFVDIQIDTAHFLDTLRFNFPPGHSLALVSTIQFVAALQAASAELKPDYEVLVPQCRPLSPGEILGCTSPRLEKHVNAIIYLGDGRFHLESIMIANPDIPAYRYDPYSKVFSREYYDHEAMRTTRLQAIESARSAQRWGLILGTLGRQGNPKILEHVESRLESLGRSFTRVLLSEIFPGKLELLADVDRCSRWDGRRCILWISIPIRA
;
A
#
# COMPACT_ATOMS: atom_id res chain seq x y z
N MET A 1 29.89 38.11 -60.03
CA MET A 1 29.14 36.91 -60.47
C MET A 1 28.93 36.07 -59.23
N ALA A 2 27.69 35.86 -58.80
CA ALA A 2 27.40 35.08 -57.59
C ALA A 2 27.32 33.59 -57.96
N ALA A 3 27.88 32.72 -57.12
CA ALA A 3 27.74 31.28 -57.26
C ALA A 3 26.34 30.85 -56.76
N PRO A 4 25.69 29.85 -57.39
CA PRO A 4 24.35 29.43 -57.01
C PRO A 4 24.36 28.66 -55.68
N THR A 5 23.42 28.99 -54.80
CA THR A 5 23.13 28.24 -53.58
C THR A 5 22.45 26.91 -53.93
N SER A 6 23.05 25.79 -53.56
CA SER A 6 22.41 24.47 -53.67
C SER A 6 21.32 24.31 -52.60
N GLU A 7 20.05 24.25 -53.01
CA GLU A 7 18.95 23.88 -52.11
C GLU A 7 19.08 22.40 -51.72
N ILE A 8 19.10 22.14 -50.41
CA ILE A 8 19.11 20.78 -49.86
C ILE A 8 17.66 20.42 -49.51
N GLU A 9 16.99 19.67 -50.37
CA GLU A 9 15.69 19.09 -50.04
C GLU A 9 15.84 18.01 -48.95
N VAL A 10 15.34 18.32 -47.74
CA VAL A 10 15.25 17.34 -46.66
C VAL A 10 14.01 16.47 -46.88
N VAL A 11 14.18 15.38 -47.64
CA VAL A 11 13.11 14.39 -47.86
C VAL A 11 12.82 13.64 -46.56
N ALA A 12 11.69 13.96 -45.92
CA ALA A 12 11.27 13.32 -44.69
C ALA A 12 10.99 11.82 -44.90
N ALA A 13 11.74 10.96 -44.21
CA ALA A 13 11.54 9.51 -44.26
C ALA A 13 10.12 9.13 -43.81
N LYS A 14 9.34 8.48 -44.69
CA LYS A 14 8.02 7.94 -44.36
C LYS A 14 8.15 6.90 -43.25
N LYS A 15 7.79 7.28 -42.02
CA LYS A 15 7.63 6.32 -40.91
C LYS A 15 6.56 5.30 -41.29
N THR A 16 6.98 4.05 -41.44
CA THR A 16 6.08 2.90 -41.64
C THR A 16 5.23 2.73 -40.39
N ASN A 17 3.98 3.19 -40.47
CA ASN A 17 3.05 3.21 -39.35
C ASN A 17 2.44 1.81 -39.16
N VAL A 18 3.26 0.86 -38.70
CA VAL A 18 2.84 -0.51 -38.36
C VAL A 18 1.96 -0.46 -37.11
N ARG A 19 0.69 -0.11 -37.31
CA ARG A 19 -0.37 -0.24 -36.30
C ARG A 19 -0.70 -1.72 -36.11
N GLY A 20 0.15 -2.43 -35.35
CA GLY A 20 -0.24 -3.70 -34.75
C GLY A 20 -1.49 -3.54 -33.86
N PRO A 21 -2.32 -4.59 -33.70
CA PRO A 21 -3.62 -4.50 -33.02
C PRO A 21 -3.46 -4.24 -31.51
N ARG A 22 -3.40 -2.96 -31.13
CA ARG A 22 -3.04 -2.48 -29.78
C ARG A 22 -4.21 -2.51 -28.77
N ARG A 23 -5.07 -3.54 -28.81
CA ARG A 23 -6.34 -3.60 -28.02
C ARG A 23 -6.72 -4.93 -27.35
N VAL A 24 -5.97 -6.03 -27.53
CA VAL A 24 -6.42 -7.38 -27.07
C VAL A 24 -5.77 -7.84 -25.74
N ALA A 25 -4.66 -7.23 -25.30
CA ALA A 25 -3.79 -7.76 -24.24
C ALA A 25 -4.39 -7.87 -22.81
N ASN A 26 -5.60 -7.35 -22.58
CA ASN A 26 -6.28 -7.35 -21.28
C ASN A 26 -7.65 -8.06 -21.29
N HIS A 27 -8.08 -8.64 -22.41
CA HIS A 27 -9.32 -9.43 -22.45
C HIS A 27 -9.06 -10.84 -21.92
N ILE A 28 -9.79 -11.26 -20.90
CA ILE A 28 -9.76 -12.65 -20.41
C ILE A 28 -10.57 -13.49 -21.40
N PRO A 29 -10.04 -14.61 -21.95
CA PRO A 29 -10.78 -15.45 -22.87
C PRO A 29 -12.10 -16.00 -22.28
N ASP A 30 -13.10 -16.14 -23.14
CA ASP A 30 -14.42 -16.72 -22.80
C ASP A 30 -14.30 -18.15 -22.23
N GLU A 31 -13.32 -18.93 -22.71
CA GLU A 31 -12.98 -20.26 -22.19
C GLU A 31 -12.59 -20.28 -20.70
N ILE A 32 -12.11 -19.16 -20.15
CA ILE A 32 -11.81 -19.01 -18.72
C ILE A 32 -13.02 -18.41 -18.00
N LEU A 33 -13.65 -17.37 -18.57
CA LEU A 33 -14.79 -16.67 -17.96
C LEU A 33 -16.07 -17.53 -17.85
N LYS A 34 -16.21 -18.56 -18.70
CA LYS A 34 -17.40 -19.41 -18.79
C LYS A 34 -17.13 -20.86 -18.38
N ASP A 35 -15.94 -21.16 -17.84
CA ASP A 35 -15.61 -22.49 -17.32
C ASP A 35 -16.49 -22.81 -16.09
N PRO A 36 -17.39 -23.81 -16.18
CA PRO A 36 -18.33 -24.10 -15.10
C PRO A 36 -17.65 -24.68 -13.85
N GLU A 37 -16.51 -25.37 -14.00
CA GLU A 37 -15.77 -25.92 -12.86
C GLU A 37 -14.94 -24.83 -12.18
N LEU A 38 -14.38 -23.87 -12.93
CA LEU A 38 -13.70 -22.70 -12.34
C LEU A 38 -14.69 -21.81 -11.59
N ILE A 39 -15.85 -21.50 -12.20
CA ILE A 39 -16.94 -20.75 -11.54
C ILE A 39 -17.40 -21.47 -10.25
N LYS A 40 -17.49 -22.80 -10.27
CA LYS A 40 -17.84 -23.60 -9.09
C LYS A 40 -16.76 -23.56 -8.00
N ALA A 41 -15.49 -23.62 -8.37
CA ALA A 41 -14.39 -23.54 -7.41
C ALA A 41 -14.29 -22.14 -6.77
N ILE A 42 -14.49 -21.07 -7.54
CA ILE A 42 -14.49 -19.68 -7.04
C ILE A 42 -15.57 -19.45 -5.96
N LYS A 43 -16.69 -20.19 -5.98
CA LYS A 43 -17.74 -20.10 -4.95
C LYS A 43 -17.30 -20.57 -3.55
N ALA A 44 -16.12 -21.16 -3.39
CA ALA A 44 -15.52 -21.42 -2.08
C ALA A 44 -14.94 -20.15 -1.43
N LEU A 45 -14.72 -19.09 -2.21
CA LEU A 45 -14.27 -17.77 -1.74
C LEU A 45 -15.50 -16.89 -1.39
N PRO A 46 -15.38 -15.96 -0.43
CA PRO A 46 -16.49 -15.09 -0.04
C PRO A 46 -16.91 -14.17 -1.19
N ALA A 47 -18.19 -14.22 -1.55
CA ALA A 47 -18.73 -13.58 -2.75
C ALA A 47 -18.63 -12.04 -2.76
N ASN A 48 -18.47 -11.41 -1.59
CA ASN A 48 -18.29 -9.96 -1.46
C ASN A 48 -16.82 -9.51 -1.59
N TYR A 49 -15.86 -10.42 -1.82
CA TYR A 49 -14.44 -10.12 -2.03
C TYR A 49 -14.03 -10.48 -3.47
N ASN A 50 -13.55 -9.51 -4.25
CA ASN A 50 -13.10 -9.76 -5.62
C ASN A 50 -11.60 -10.14 -5.69
N PHE A 51 -11.30 -11.42 -5.55
CA PHE A 51 -9.95 -11.98 -5.72
C PHE A 51 -9.45 -12.05 -7.19
N GLU A 52 -10.21 -11.53 -8.15
CA GLU A 52 -9.88 -11.51 -9.59
C GLU A 52 -9.40 -12.87 -10.18
N ILE A 53 -9.87 -14.01 -9.65
CA ILE A 53 -9.32 -15.35 -9.96
C ILE A 53 -9.23 -15.63 -11.47
N HIS A 54 -10.26 -15.32 -12.26
CA HIS A 54 -10.23 -15.47 -13.73
C HIS A 54 -9.05 -14.73 -14.39
N LYS A 55 -8.72 -13.53 -13.91
CA LYS A 55 -7.58 -12.72 -14.36
C LYS A 55 -6.26 -13.36 -13.94
N THR A 56 -6.19 -13.88 -12.71
CA THR A 56 -5.03 -14.60 -12.19
C THR A 56 -4.72 -15.83 -13.05
N ILE A 57 -5.69 -16.73 -13.27
CA ILE A 57 -5.55 -17.89 -14.15
C ILE A 57 -5.09 -17.49 -15.56
N TRP A 58 -5.72 -16.46 -16.15
CA TRP A 58 -5.33 -15.96 -17.47
C TRP A 58 -3.88 -15.43 -17.49
N ARG A 59 -3.47 -14.65 -16.49
CA ARG A 59 -2.11 -14.08 -16.43
C ARG A 59 -1.05 -15.15 -16.18
N VAL A 60 -1.31 -16.15 -15.35
CA VAL A 60 -0.42 -17.31 -15.13
C VAL A 60 -0.25 -18.10 -16.43
N ARG A 61 -1.35 -18.42 -17.13
CA ARG A 61 -1.31 -19.08 -18.46
C ARG A 61 -0.59 -18.23 -19.51
N GLN A 62 -0.90 -16.94 -19.62
CA GLN A 62 -0.25 -16.01 -20.56
C GLN A 62 1.26 -15.88 -20.27
N ALA A 63 1.65 -15.88 -19.00
CA ALA A 63 3.04 -15.84 -18.58
C ALA A 63 3.79 -17.15 -18.86
N LYS A 64 3.07 -18.26 -19.08
CA LYS A 64 3.59 -19.65 -19.05
C LYS A 64 4.37 -19.95 -17.77
N ALA A 65 3.90 -19.38 -16.66
CA ALA A 65 4.54 -19.54 -15.36
C ALA A 65 4.58 -21.02 -14.96
N LYS A 66 5.63 -21.40 -14.23
CA LYS A 66 5.81 -22.75 -13.69
C LYS A 66 5.69 -22.82 -12.18
N ARG A 67 5.87 -21.69 -11.48
CA ARG A 67 5.71 -21.59 -10.03
C ARG A 67 5.17 -20.23 -9.62
N VAL A 68 4.02 -20.23 -8.96
CA VAL A 68 3.31 -19.02 -8.55
C VAL A 68 3.45 -18.80 -7.03
N ALA A 69 4.15 -17.74 -6.64
CA ALA A 69 4.15 -17.27 -5.26
C ALA A 69 2.87 -16.49 -4.95
N LEU A 70 2.21 -16.79 -3.83
CA LEU A 70 1.00 -16.14 -3.34
C LEU A 70 1.34 -15.40 -2.05
N GLN A 71 1.27 -14.07 -2.06
CA GLN A 71 1.45 -13.24 -0.87
C GLN A 71 0.15 -12.53 -0.53
N LEU A 72 -0.35 -12.72 0.69
CA LEU A 72 -1.59 -12.15 1.18
C LEU A 72 -1.35 -11.49 2.55
N PRO A 73 -2.07 -10.41 2.89
CA PRO A 73 -2.13 -9.91 4.26
C PRO A 73 -2.84 -10.93 5.18
N GLU A 74 -2.62 -10.80 6.48
CA GLU A 74 -3.06 -11.75 7.51
C GLU A 74 -4.57 -12.01 7.46
N GLY A 75 -5.37 -10.95 7.22
CA GLY A 75 -6.83 -11.05 7.08
C GLY A 75 -7.33 -11.77 5.83
N LEU A 76 -6.45 -12.06 4.86
CA LEU A 76 -6.76 -12.82 3.64
C LEU A 76 -6.04 -14.17 3.58
N GLN A 77 -5.04 -14.41 4.44
CA GLN A 77 -4.23 -15.63 4.44
C GLN A 77 -5.06 -16.91 4.60
N MET A 78 -6.22 -16.83 5.27
CA MET A 78 -7.19 -17.93 5.38
C MET A 78 -7.74 -18.45 4.03
N PHE A 79 -7.63 -17.67 2.95
CA PHE A 79 -8.03 -18.06 1.59
C PHE A 79 -6.86 -18.60 0.74
N ALA A 80 -5.63 -18.52 1.24
CA ALA A 80 -4.42 -18.80 0.45
C ALA A 80 -4.41 -20.22 -0.14
N CYS A 81 -4.74 -21.25 0.66
CA CYS A 81 -4.80 -22.64 0.19
C CYS A 81 -5.90 -22.86 -0.86
N VAL A 82 -7.07 -22.25 -0.71
CA VAL A 82 -8.16 -22.36 -1.69
C VAL A 82 -7.76 -21.69 -3.02
N ILE A 83 -7.06 -20.56 -2.96
CA ILE A 83 -6.54 -19.88 -4.15
C ILE A 83 -5.43 -20.70 -4.81
N ALA A 84 -4.54 -21.31 -4.01
CA ALA A 84 -3.52 -22.25 -4.48
C ALA A 84 -4.13 -23.43 -5.23
N ASP A 85 -5.05 -24.17 -4.60
CA ASP A 85 -5.76 -25.31 -5.21
C ASP A 85 -6.42 -24.93 -6.55
N ILE A 86 -7.00 -23.73 -6.65
CA ILE A 86 -7.59 -23.23 -7.90
C ILE A 86 -6.52 -22.94 -8.95
N ILE A 87 -5.38 -22.32 -8.59
CA ILE A 87 -4.31 -22.03 -9.55
C ILE A 87 -3.67 -23.32 -10.07
N GLU A 88 -3.38 -24.29 -9.20
CA GLU A 88 -2.80 -25.58 -9.60
C GLU A 88 -3.79 -26.41 -10.43
N ARG A 89 -5.09 -26.41 -10.09
CA ARG A 89 -6.11 -27.15 -10.84
C ARG A 89 -6.36 -26.60 -12.25
N PHE A 90 -6.26 -25.28 -12.44
CA PHE A 90 -6.63 -24.61 -13.70
C PHE A 90 -5.42 -24.06 -14.49
N THR A 91 -4.19 -24.39 -14.09
CA THR A 91 -2.96 -24.04 -14.82
C THR A 91 -1.95 -25.22 -14.83
N GLU A 92 -0.74 -25.02 -15.37
CA GLU A 92 0.37 -25.98 -15.29
C GLU A 92 1.41 -25.62 -14.21
N ALA A 93 1.13 -24.62 -13.38
CA ALA A 93 2.07 -24.13 -12.37
C ALA A 93 1.81 -24.78 -11.02
N ASP A 94 2.87 -25.06 -10.27
CA ASP A 94 2.74 -25.27 -8.82
C ASP A 94 2.65 -23.91 -8.09
N THR A 95 2.29 -23.93 -6.81
CA THR A 95 2.13 -22.74 -5.99
C THR A 95 2.97 -22.77 -4.73
N LEU A 96 3.33 -21.57 -4.25
CA LEU A 96 3.97 -21.35 -2.95
C LEU A 96 3.15 -20.31 -2.19
N VAL A 97 2.61 -20.67 -1.03
CA VAL A 97 2.02 -19.69 -0.11
C VAL A 97 3.12 -19.04 0.71
N MET A 98 3.28 -17.72 0.56
CA MET A 98 4.21 -16.94 1.37
C MET A 98 3.62 -16.81 2.78
N GLY A 99 4.32 -17.35 3.79
CA GLY A 99 3.84 -17.43 5.17
C GLY A 99 4.20 -16.23 6.06
N ASP A 100 5.13 -15.37 5.61
CA ASP A 100 5.57 -14.18 6.34
C ASP A 100 4.55 -13.03 6.26
N VAL A 101 4.58 -12.15 7.27
CA VAL A 101 3.66 -11.02 7.42
C VAL A 101 3.67 -10.08 6.22
N THR A 102 2.50 -9.50 5.90
CA THR A 102 2.35 -8.61 4.74
C THR A 102 1.47 -7.40 5.08
N TYR A 103 2.06 -6.41 5.76
CA TYR A 103 1.40 -5.17 6.18
C TYR A 103 0.98 -4.20 5.06
N GLY A 104 1.41 -4.43 3.81
CA GLY A 104 1.18 -3.49 2.71
C GLY A 104 2.01 -3.80 1.47
N ALA A 105 1.76 -3.06 0.38
CA ALA A 105 2.52 -3.19 -0.87
C ALA A 105 4.00 -2.79 -0.78
N CYS A 106 4.44 -2.18 0.32
CA CYS A 106 5.86 -2.03 0.63
C CYS A 106 6.53 -3.34 1.07
N CYS A 107 5.75 -4.35 1.47
CA CYS A 107 6.21 -5.66 1.95
C CYS A 107 6.30 -6.71 0.83
N VAL A 108 6.20 -6.30 -0.44
CA VAL A 108 6.31 -7.19 -1.61
C VAL A 108 7.64 -7.93 -1.55
N ASP A 109 7.58 -9.25 -1.33
CA ASP A 109 8.75 -10.11 -1.17
C ASP A 109 9.07 -10.86 -2.47
N ASP A 110 9.40 -10.09 -3.50
CA ASP A 110 9.84 -10.63 -4.78
C ASP A 110 11.23 -11.30 -4.71
N PHE A 111 12.01 -10.99 -3.67
CA PHE A 111 13.33 -11.58 -3.45
C PHE A 111 13.23 -13.04 -2.99
N THR A 112 12.45 -13.34 -1.95
CA THR A 112 12.27 -14.71 -1.45
C THR A 112 11.49 -15.56 -2.46
N ALA A 113 10.44 -15.02 -3.08
CA ALA A 113 9.69 -15.71 -4.13
C ALA A 113 10.62 -16.21 -5.26
N ARG A 114 11.49 -15.33 -5.77
CA ARG A 114 12.49 -15.67 -6.78
C ARG A 114 13.53 -16.68 -6.27
N ALA A 115 13.97 -16.56 -5.01
CA ALA A 115 14.92 -17.50 -4.40
C ALA A 115 14.35 -18.93 -4.27
N LEU A 116 13.03 -19.06 -4.11
CA LEU A 116 12.29 -20.33 -4.10
C LEU A 116 11.92 -20.83 -5.52
N GLY A 117 12.39 -20.13 -6.57
CA GLY A 117 12.18 -20.50 -7.96
C GLY A 117 10.82 -20.09 -8.54
N ALA A 118 10.09 -19.18 -7.90
CA ALA A 118 8.86 -18.62 -8.49
C ALA A 118 9.20 -17.70 -9.66
N ASP A 119 8.52 -17.90 -10.79
CA ASP A 119 8.61 -17.06 -11.99
C ASP A 119 7.39 -16.13 -12.15
N PHE A 120 6.40 -16.30 -11.28
CA PHE A 120 5.23 -15.44 -11.15
C PHE A 120 4.87 -15.24 -9.67
N MET A 121 4.34 -14.06 -9.34
CA MET A 121 3.88 -13.73 -8.00
C MET A 121 2.55 -12.98 -8.05
N VAL A 122 1.62 -13.35 -7.16
CA VAL A 122 0.35 -12.64 -6.94
C VAL A 122 0.39 -12.01 -5.56
N HIS A 123 0.31 -10.68 -5.51
CA HIS A 123 0.25 -9.91 -4.27
C HIS A 123 -1.17 -9.39 -4.05
N TYR A 124 -1.82 -9.85 -2.98
CA TYR A 124 -3.21 -9.54 -2.68
C TYR A 124 -3.36 -8.36 -1.70
N GLY A 125 -4.50 -7.68 -1.79
CA GLY A 125 -4.99 -6.72 -0.78
C GLY A 125 -4.41 -5.30 -0.83
N HIS A 126 -3.44 -5.01 -1.71
CA HIS A 126 -2.73 -3.72 -1.71
C HIS A 126 -2.48 -3.14 -3.11
N SER A 127 -2.46 -1.80 -3.21
CA SER A 127 -2.13 -1.04 -4.42
C SER A 127 -0.72 -1.25 -4.95
N CYS A 128 -0.51 -1.08 -6.26
CA CYS A 128 0.79 -1.20 -6.92
C CYS A 128 1.79 -0.08 -6.53
N LEU A 129 2.32 -0.06 -5.31
CA LEU A 129 3.32 0.92 -4.88
C LEU A 129 4.70 0.68 -5.49
N ILE A 130 5.08 -0.58 -5.66
CA ILE A 130 6.34 -0.98 -6.29
C ILE A 130 6.06 -1.17 -7.79
N PRO A 131 6.80 -0.49 -8.68
CA PRO A 131 6.63 -0.70 -10.12
C PRO A 131 6.96 -2.15 -10.49
N ILE A 132 6.09 -2.77 -11.30
CA ILE A 132 6.26 -4.16 -11.76
C ILE A 132 7.57 -4.32 -12.55
N ASP A 133 8.00 -3.27 -13.26
CA ASP A 133 9.28 -3.27 -14.00
C ASP A 133 10.52 -3.25 -13.07
N SER A 134 10.34 -3.14 -11.75
CA SER A 134 11.42 -3.19 -10.74
C SER A 134 11.58 -4.56 -10.05
N THR A 135 10.78 -5.57 -10.43
CA THR A 135 10.89 -6.95 -9.90
C THR A 135 11.65 -7.84 -10.89
N GLU A 136 12.98 -7.77 -10.84
CA GLU A 136 13.85 -8.45 -11.80
C GLU A 136 13.76 -9.98 -11.71
N GLY A 137 13.32 -10.61 -12.81
CA GLY A 137 13.29 -12.06 -12.95
C GLY A 137 12.00 -12.74 -12.46
N ILE A 138 11.01 -11.99 -11.98
CA ILE A 138 9.69 -12.51 -11.56
C ILE A 138 8.56 -11.59 -12.04
N LYS A 139 7.49 -12.18 -12.59
CA LYS A 139 6.33 -11.42 -13.06
C LYS A 139 5.36 -11.16 -11.91
N MET A 140 4.93 -9.93 -11.71
CA MET A 140 4.01 -9.55 -10.63
C MET A 140 2.58 -9.31 -11.13
N LEU A 141 1.59 -9.81 -10.40
CA LEU A 141 0.19 -9.41 -10.48
C LEU A 141 -0.27 -8.89 -9.12
N TYR A 142 -0.68 -7.63 -9.07
CA TYR A 142 -1.42 -7.10 -7.91
C TYR A 142 -2.91 -7.37 -8.08
N VAL A 143 -3.53 -7.85 -7.01
CA VAL A 143 -4.99 -8.00 -6.88
C VAL A 143 -5.42 -7.21 -5.66
N PHE A 144 -6.15 -6.11 -5.87
CA PHE A 144 -6.49 -5.18 -4.78
C PHE A 144 -7.48 -5.75 -3.77
N VAL A 145 -8.27 -6.75 -4.18
CA VAL A 145 -9.39 -7.33 -3.42
C VAL A 145 -10.41 -6.26 -3.04
N ASP A 146 -11.18 -5.84 -4.05
CA ASP A 146 -12.33 -4.97 -3.87
C ASP A 146 -13.39 -5.67 -3.01
N ILE A 147 -13.87 -5.00 -1.96
CA ILE A 147 -14.82 -5.53 -0.98
C ILE A 147 -16.15 -4.77 -1.13
N GLN A 148 -17.21 -5.52 -1.44
CA GLN A 148 -18.56 -4.98 -1.57
C GLN A 148 -19.15 -4.66 -0.19
N ILE A 149 -19.81 -3.51 -0.10
CA ILE A 149 -20.42 -2.97 1.12
C ILE A 149 -21.88 -2.55 0.87
N ASP A 150 -22.61 -2.30 1.96
CA ASP A 150 -23.90 -1.63 1.91
C ASP A 150 -23.72 -0.10 1.67
N THR A 151 -23.59 0.27 0.40
CA THR A 151 -23.42 1.67 -0.01
C THR A 151 -24.66 2.52 0.31
N ALA A 152 -25.86 1.95 0.29
CA ALA A 152 -27.09 2.68 0.62
C ALA A 152 -27.06 3.13 2.09
N HIS A 153 -26.76 2.21 3.02
CA HIS A 153 -26.61 2.55 4.43
C HIS A 153 -25.51 3.60 4.68
N PHE A 154 -24.39 3.54 3.94
CA PHE A 154 -23.32 4.55 4.03
C PHE A 154 -23.82 5.94 3.60
N LEU A 155 -24.53 6.03 2.47
CA LEU A 155 -25.12 7.28 1.96
C LEU A 155 -26.13 7.87 2.96
N ASP A 156 -27.06 7.05 3.44
CA ASP A 156 -28.10 7.47 4.38
C ASP A 156 -27.51 7.89 5.74
N THR A 157 -26.44 7.22 6.19
CA THR A 157 -25.68 7.61 7.38
C THR A 157 -25.09 9.02 7.23
N LEU A 158 -24.50 9.36 6.09
CA LEU A 158 -23.96 10.70 5.88
C LEU A 158 -25.06 11.75 5.76
N ARG A 159 -26.15 11.43 5.05
CA ARG A 159 -27.36 12.27 4.94
C ARG A 159 -28.03 12.57 6.28
N PHE A 160 -28.00 11.62 7.21
CA PHE A 160 -28.53 11.79 8.56
C PHE A 160 -27.63 12.69 9.44
N ASN A 161 -26.30 12.58 9.30
CA ASN A 161 -25.35 13.23 10.20
C ASN A 161 -24.85 14.61 9.75
N PHE A 162 -24.93 14.95 8.46
CA PHE A 162 -24.42 16.22 7.92
C PHE A 162 -25.49 16.99 7.13
N PRO A 163 -25.69 18.29 7.40
CA PRO A 163 -26.63 19.10 6.64
C PRO A 163 -26.15 19.29 5.19
N PRO A 164 -27.07 19.40 4.20
CA PRO A 164 -26.71 19.67 2.81
C PRO A 164 -25.85 20.91 2.64
N GLY A 165 -24.95 20.88 1.66
CA GLY A 165 -23.98 21.94 1.37
C GLY A 165 -22.69 21.88 2.20
N HIS A 166 -22.57 20.98 3.18
CA HIS A 166 -21.29 20.72 3.85
C HIS A 166 -20.22 20.21 2.88
N SER A 167 -18.97 20.60 3.13
CA SER A 167 -17.78 20.13 2.42
C SER A 167 -17.22 18.89 3.10
N LEU A 168 -17.22 17.74 2.41
CA LEU A 168 -16.87 16.43 2.95
C LEU A 168 -15.68 15.84 2.20
N ALA A 169 -14.57 15.57 2.91
CA ALA A 169 -13.43 14.85 2.34
C ALA A 169 -13.62 13.33 2.53
N LEU A 170 -13.85 12.60 1.44
CA LEU A 170 -14.05 11.16 1.46
C LEU A 170 -12.72 10.43 1.21
N VAL A 171 -12.33 9.56 2.14
CA VAL A 171 -11.10 8.76 2.09
C VAL A 171 -11.33 7.32 2.52
N SER A 172 -10.43 6.40 2.15
CA SER A 172 -10.53 4.96 2.41
C SER A 172 -9.20 4.24 2.20
N THR A 173 -9.16 2.94 2.47
CA THR A 173 -8.11 2.03 1.99
C THR A 173 -8.50 1.42 0.64
N ILE A 174 -7.54 0.85 -0.09
CA ILE A 174 -7.75 0.38 -1.47
C ILE A 174 -8.95 -0.57 -1.64
N GLN A 175 -9.23 -1.40 -0.64
CA GLN A 175 -10.28 -2.43 -0.69
C GLN A 175 -11.70 -1.86 -0.82
N PHE A 176 -11.93 -0.59 -0.46
CA PHE A 176 -13.25 0.05 -0.59
C PHE A 176 -13.24 1.28 -1.51
N VAL A 177 -12.15 1.56 -2.24
CA VAL A 177 -12.06 2.73 -3.12
C VAL A 177 -13.15 2.73 -4.19
N ALA A 178 -13.54 1.59 -4.76
CA ALA A 178 -14.62 1.56 -5.75
C ALA A 178 -15.97 2.01 -5.16
N ALA A 179 -16.31 1.51 -3.96
CA ALA A 179 -17.49 1.95 -3.22
C ALA A 179 -17.41 3.43 -2.82
N LEU A 180 -16.23 3.92 -2.43
CA LEU A 180 -15.98 5.34 -2.15
C LEU A 180 -16.22 6.24 -3.38
N GLN A 181 -15.78 5.82 -4.57
CA GLN A 181 -16.02 6.56 -5.81
C GLN A 181 -17.51 6.58 -6.20
N ALA A 182 -18.21 5.45 -6.04
CA ALA A 182 -19.65 5.38 -6.28
C ALA A 182 -20.42 6.29 -5.32
N ALA A 183 -20.14 6.21 -4.01
CA ALA A 183 -20.74 7.08 -3.01
C ALA A 183 -20.39 8.57 -3.25
N SER A 184 -19.17 8.88 -3.66
CA SER A 184 -18.77 10.25 -4.04
C SER A 184 -19.60 10.82 -5.18
N ALA A 185 -19.99 10.00 -6.16
CA ALA A 185 -20.86 10.45 -7.25
C ALA A 185 -22.28 10.76 -6.77
N GLU A 186 -22.85 9.88 -5.94
CA GLU A 186 -24.19 10.00 -5.35
C GLU A 186 -24.34 11.17 -4.34
N LEU A 187 -23.25 11.57 -3.67
CA LEU A 187 -23.25 12.64 -2.66
C LEU A 187 -23.04 14.05 -3.24
N LYS A 188 -22.54 14.19 -4.47
CA LYS A 188 -22.28 15.50 -5.11
C LYS A 188 -23.50 16.43 -5.26
N PRO A 189 -24.75 15.96 -5.44
CA PRO A 189 -25.91 16.84 -5.42
C PRO A 189 -26.18 17.45 -4.04
N ASP A 190 -25.81 16.75 -2.97
CA ASP A 190 -26.12 17.11 -1.59
C ASP A 190 -24.97 17.85 -0.87
N TYR A 191 -23.71 17.66 -1.30
CA TYR A 191 -22.49 18.08 -0.59
C TYR A 191 -21.37 18.58 -1.53
N GLU A 192 -20.47 19.45 -1.03
CA GLU A 192 -19.17 19.70 -1.70
C GLU A 192 -18.24 18.51 -1.42
N VAL A 193 -18.30 17.49 -2.27
CA VAL A 193 -17.51 16.26 -2.08
C VAL A 193 -16.07 16.44 -2.60
N LEU A 194 -15.10 16.35 -1.68
CA LEU A 194 -13.67 16.27 -1.98
C LEU A 194 -13.18 14.82 -1.91
N VAL A 195 -12.45 14.38 -2.93
CA VAL A 195 -11.77 13.08 -2.96
C VAL A 195 -10.28 13.34 -3.22
N PRO A 196 -9.44 13.46 -2.17
CA PRO A 196 -8.04 13.85 -2.32
C PRO A 196 -7.19 12.70 -2.89
N GLN A 197 -6.03 13.01 -3.49
CA GLN A 197 -5.14 11.98 -4.06
C GLN A 197 -3.67 12.25 -3.75
N CYS A 198 -2.99 11.31 -3.08
CA CYS A 198 -1.54 11.29 -2.93
C CYS A 198 -0.92 10.33 -3.95
N ARG A 199 -0.46 10.81 -5.11
CA ARG A 199 0.12 9.95 -6.15
C ARG A 199 1.32 9.14 -5.62
N PRO A 200 1.44 7.83 -5.95
CA PRO A 200 0.72 7.11 -7.00
C PRO A 200 -0.64 6.49 -6.58
N LEU A 201 -1.11 6.71 -5.34
CA LEU A 201 -2.36 6.14 -4.83
C LEU A 201 -3.58 6.55 -5.66
N SER A 202 -4.64 5.75 -5.58
CA SER A 202 -5.95 6.05 -6.18
C SER A 202 -6.61 7.25 -5.51
N PRO A 203 -7.54 7.98 -6.19
CA PRO A 203 -8.30 9.03 -5.52
C PRO A 203 -9.08 8.49 -4.32
N GLY A 204 -8.96 9.18 -3.19
CA GLY A 204 -9.54 8.80 -1.89
C GLY A 204 -8.73 7.77 -1.12
N GLU A 205 -7.73 7.12 -1.72
CA GLU A 205 -6.90 6.14 -1.04
C GLU A 205 -5.88 6.81 -0.12
N ILE A 206 -5.79 6.34 1.13
CA ILE A 206 -4.79 6.76 2.12
C ILE A 206 -4.07 5.55 2.73
N LEU A 207 -2.81 5.76 3.11
CA LEU A 207 -1.95 4.77 3.78
C LEU A 207 -1.44 5.33 5.11
N GLY A 208 -1.15 4.47 6.08
CA GLY A 208 -0.59 4.92 7.38
C GLY A 208 0.71 5.72 7.25
N CYS A 209 1.47 5.50 6.17
CA CYS A 209 2.68 6.23 5.81
C CYS A 209 2.49 7.35 4.78
N THR A 210 1.29 7.57 4.23
CA THR A 210 1.01 8.56 3.18
C THR A 210 -0.45 8.99 3.21
N SER A 211 -0.68 10.23 3.66
CA SER A 211 -1.99 10.88 3.71
C SER A 211 -1.91 12.34 3.25
N PRO A 212 -2.98 12.89 2.65
CA PRO A 212 -2.99 14.25 2.12
C PRO A 212 -3.09 15.29 3.24
N ARG A 213 -2.53 16.48 2.98
CA ARG A 213 -2.96 17.71 3.65
C ARG A 213 -4.06 18.34 2.83
N LEU A 214 -5.15 18.75 3.47
CA LEU A 214 -6.33 19.32 2.82
C LEU A 214 -6.18 20.85 2.81
N GLU A 215 -5.87 21.41 1.64
CA GLU A 215 -5.65 22.84 1.44
C GLU A 215 -6.95 23.67 1.42
N LYS A 216 -8.08 23.00 1.15
CA LYS A 216 -9.42 23.60 1.18
C LYS A 216 -10.02 23.50 2.58
N HIS A 217 -10.87 24.47 2.91
CA HIS A 217 -11.76 24.35 4.07
C HIS A 217 -12.72 23.17 3.87
N VAL A 218 -12.64 22.17 4.74
CA VAL A 218 -13.47 20.96 4.75
C VAL A 218 -14.16 20.87 6.10
N ASN A 219 -15.47 20.59 6.12
CA ASN A 219 -16.24 20.48 7.36
C ASN A 219 -16.01 19.15 8.10
N ALA A 220 -15.79 18.06 7.35
CA ALA A 220 -15.47 16.75 7.94
C ALA A 220 -14.62 15.86 7.00
N ILE A 221 -13.72 15.08 7.59
CA ILE A 221 -13.09 13.92 6.96
C ILE A 221 -13.96 12.70 7.25
N ILE A 222 -14.36 11.99 6.21
CA ILE A 222 -15.11 10.73 6.28
C ILE A 222 -14.20 9.61 5.79
N TYR A 223 -13.77 8.74 6.69
CA TYR A 223 -13.03 7.53 6.35
C TYR A 223 -13.98 6.34 6.28
N LEU A 224 -14.05 5.71 5.11
CA LEU A 224 -14.72 4.45 4.87
C LEU A 224 -13.72 3.31 5.11
N GLY A 225 -13.96 2.49 6.13
CA GLY A 225 -13.13 1.33 6.44
C GLY A 225 -13.11 0.99 7.92
N ASP A 226 -12.59 -0.20 8.22
CA ASP A 226 -12.31 -0.62 9.59
C ASP A 226 -10.95 -0.10 10.09
N GLY A 227 -10.68 -0.37 11.37
CA GLY A 227 -9.47 0.08 12.05
C GLY A 227 -9.36 1.60 12.21
N ARG A 228 -8.26 2.05 12.86
CA ARG A 228 -7.98 3.48 13.07
C ARG A 228 -6.66 3.93 12.42
N PHE A 229 -5.70 3.03 12.23
CA PHE A 229 -4.34 3.34 11.74
C PHE A 229 -4.29 4.22 10.47
N HIS A 230 -5.09 3.88 9.45
CA HIS A 230 -5.18 4.65 8.21
C HIS A 230 -5.80 6.03 8.43
N LEU A 231 -6.89 6.11 9.21
CA LEU A 231 -7.55 7.36 9.56
C LEU A 231 -6.64 8.27 10.42
N GLU A 232 -5.92 7.72 11.39
CA GLU A 232 -4.99 8.49 12.23
C GLU A 232 -3.92 9.20 11.40
N SER A 233 -3.45 8.60 10.29
CA SER A 233 -2.46 9.25 9.42
C SER A 233 -2.98 10.53 8.73
N ILE A 234 -4.26 10.57 8.32
CA ILE A 234 -4.87 11.79 7.78
C ILE A 234 -5.26 12.78 8.89
N MET A 235 -5.62 12.30 10.08
CA MET A 235 -5.84 13.17 11.26
C MET A 235 -4.54 13.88 11.66
N ILE A 236 -3.41 13.15 11.76
CA ILE A 236 -2.06 13.72 12.02
C ILE A 236 -1.70 14.81 11.01
N ALA A 237 -2.09 14.65 9.75
CA ALA A 237 -1.86 15.64 8.70
C ALA A 237 -2.81 16.85 8.77
N ASN A 238 -3.99 16.72 9.37
CA ASN A 238 -5.08 17.70 9.36
C ASN A 238 -5.75 17.81 10.76
N PRO A 239 -5.03 18.30 11.79
CA PRO A 239 -5.46 18.20 13.20
C PRO A 239 -6.76 18.94 13.52
N ASP A 240 -7.07 20.00 12.77
CA ASP A 240 -8.18 20.91 13.06
C ASP A 240 -9.51 20.50 12.37
N ILE A 241 -9.50 19.44 11.56
CA ILE A 241 -10.66 18.98 10.79
C ILE A 241 -11.36 17.81 11.50
N PRO A 242 -12.67 17.90 11.83
CA PRO A 242 -13.41 16.79 12.43
C PRO A 242 -13.34 15.51 11.57
N ALA A 243 -12.89 14.42 12.17
CA ALA A 243 -12.77 13.13 11.50
C ALA A 243 -13.84 12.14 11.97
N TYR A 244 -14.34 11.34 11.04
CA TYR A 244 -15.34 10.30 11.28
C TYR A 244 -14.95 9.02 10.56
N ARG A 245 -15.29 7.88 11.17
CA ARG A 245 -15.12 6.55 10.61
C ARG A 245 -16.48 5.91 10.36
N TYR A 246 -16.68 5.40 9.16
CA TYR A 246 -17.74 4.45 8.86
C TYR A 246 -17.14 3.06 8.68
N ASP A 247 -17.47 2.16 9.58
CA ASP A 247 -17.06 0.76 9.55
C ASP A 247 -18.07 -0.06 8.73
N PRO A 248 -17.72 -0.55 7.52
CA PRO A 248 -18.69 -1.18 6.63
C PRO A 248 -19.16 -2.56 7.10
N TYR A 249 -18.43 -3.21 8.02
CA TYR A 249 -18.78 -4.54 8.54
C TYR A 249 -19.77 -4.44 9.70
N SER A 250 -19.48 -3.56 10.67
CA SER A 250 -20.33 -3.34 11.84
C SER A 250 -21.43 -2.29 11.63
N LYS A 251 -21.36 -1.54 10.51
CA LYS A 251 -22.22 -0.39 10.17
C LYS A 251 -22.18 0.73 11.22
N VAL A 252 -21.12 0.79 12.02
CA VAL A 252 -20.92 1.82 13.04
C VAL A 252 -20.33 3.07 12.40
N PHE A 253 -20.97 4.22 12.67
CA PHE A 253 -20.43 5.54 12.36
C PHE A 253 -19.99 6.24 13.63
N SER A 254 -18.68 6.47 13.79
CA SER A 254 -18.07 7.10 14.96
C SER A 254 -17.36 8.40 14.59
N ARG A 255 -17.47 9.41 15.46
CA ARG A 255 -16.53 10.54 15.43
C ARG A 255 -15.24 10.10 16.10
N GLU A 256 -14.12 10.35 15.44
CA GLU A 256 -12.80 9.89 15.86
C GLU A 256 -11.95 11.07 16.33
N TYR A 257 -11.15 10.83 17.37
CA TYR A 257 -10.28 11.83 17.99
C TYR A 257 -8.85 11.30 18.03
N TYR A 258 -7.87 12.19 17.83
CA TYR A 258 -6.46 11.87 17.92
C TYR A 258 -5.79 12.83 18.89
N ASP A 259 -5.02 12.29 19.85
CA ASP A 259 -4.35 13.09 20.86
C ASP A 259 -3.04 13.66 20.30
N HIS A 260 -3.17 14.79 19.60
CA HIS A 260 -2.04 15.52 19.05
C HIS A 260 -1.10 16.06 20.13
N GLU A 261 -1.60 16.35 21.34
CA GLU A 261 -0.78 16.86 22.44
C GLU A 261 0.08 15.73 23.03
N ALA A 262 -0.52 14.57 23.34
CA ALA A 262 0.21 13.40 23.82
C ALA A 262 1.20 12.90 22.75
N MET A 263 0.82 12.86 21.47
CA MET A 263 1.73 12.45 20.38
C MET A 263 2.94 13.40 20.28
N ARG A 264 2.71 14.72 20.28
CA ARG A 264 3.79 15.71 20.24
C ARG A 264 4.66 15.64 21.49
N THR A 265 4.06 15.49 22.68
CA THR A 265 4.75 15.39 23.96
C THR A 265 5.61 14.14 24.05
N THR A 266 5.08 12.97 23.67
CA THR A 266 5.82 11.71 23.63
C THR A 266 6.99 11.78 22.64
N ARG A 267 6.75 12.35 21.45
CA ARG A 267 7.80 12.55 20.45
C ARG A 267 8.88 13.52 20.93
N LEU A 268 8.51 14.61 21.62
CA LEU A 268 9.47 15.54 22.20
C LEU A 268 10.29 14.89 23.30
N GLN A 269 9.67 14.14 24.23
CA GLN A 269 10.38 13.41 25.28
C GLN A 269 11.36 12.38 24.72
N ALA A 270 11.01 11.68 23.63
CA ALA A 270 11.92 10.78 22.92
C ALA A 270 13.11 11.56 22.30
N ILE A 271 12.87 12.70 21.67
CA ILE A 271 13.91 13.58 21.11
C ILE A 271 14.80 14.18 22.20
N GLU A 272 14.26 14.55 23.36
CA GLU A 272 15.04 15.09 24.48
C GLU A 272 15.92 14.02 25.11
N SER A 273 15.36 12.83 25.35
CA SER A 273 16.10 11.65 25.83
C SER A 273 17.19 11.22 24.85
N ALA A 274 16.97 11.45 23.55
CA ALA A 274 17.92 11.16 22.48
C ALA A 274 19.16 12.05 22.45
N ARG A 275 19.08 13.31 22.90
CA ARG A 275 20.14 14.31 22.67
C ARG A 275 21.49 13.98 23.31
N SER A 276 21.50 13.18 24.38
CA SER A 276 22.71 12.78 25.10
C SER A 276 23.36 11.48 24.58
N ALA A 277 22.69 10.74 23.70
CA ALA A 277 23.14 9.43 23.21
C ALA A 277 24.47 9.51 22.45
N GLN A 278 25.43 8.65 22.81
CA GLN A 278 26.75 8.55 22.17
C GLN A 278 26.84 7.40 21.15
N ARG A 279 25.95 6.42 21.29
CA ARG A 279 25.85 5.24 20.44
C ARG A 279 24.42 5.05 19.98
N TRP A 280 24.24 4.83 18.68
CA TRP A 280 22.94 4.80 18.02
C TRP A 280 22.66 3.46 17.36
N GLY A 281 21.44 2.95 17.50
CA GLY A 281 20.96 1.83 16.72
C GLY A 281 20.27 2.33 15.44
N LEU A 282 20.70 1.84 14.28
CA LEU A 282 20.08 2.17 12.99
C LEU A 282 19.34 0.95 12.46
N ILE A 283 18.01 1.00 12.44
CA ILE A 283 17.18 -0.09 11.90
C ILE A 283 16.91 0.17 10.43
N LEU A 284 17.35 -0.77 9.59
CA LEU A 284 16.91 -0.86 8.20
C LEU A 284 15.91 -2.02 8.08
N GLY A 285 14.67 -1.70 7.68
CA GLY A 285 13.63 -2.70 7.43
C GLY A 285 13.99 -3.58 6.22
N THR A 286 14.00 -4.90 6.39
CA THR A 286 14.27 -5.86 5.31
C THR A 286 13.04 -6.64 4.86
N LEU A 287 11.84 -6.31 5.37
CA LEU A 287 10.59 -6.89 4.89
C LEU A 287 10.25 -6.27 3.53
N GLY A 288 10.28 -7.10 2.49
CA GLY A 288 10.09 -6.69 1.10
C GLY A 288 11.00 -5.52 0.72
N ARG A 289 10.40 -4.33 0.55
CA ARG A 289 11.05 -3.11 0.06
C ARG A 289 10.85 -1.93 1.01
N GLN A 290 10.72 -2.20 2.32
CA GLN A 290 10.58 -1.16 3.35
C GLN A 290 11.85 -0.33 3.61
N GLY A 291 13.03 -0.93 3.51
CA GLY A 291 14.30 -0.25 3.82
C GLY A 291 14.81 0.65 2.68
N ASN A 292 15.36 1.80 3.04
CA ASN A 292 16.04 2.69 2.10
C ASN A 292 17.54 2.85 2.46
N PRO A 293 18.46 2.14 1.77
CA PRO A 293 19.90 2.22 2.03
C PRO A 293 20.48 3.63 1.88
N LYS A 294 19.95 4.48 1.00
CA LYS A 294 20.45 5.85 0.81
C LYS A 294 20.13 6.76 1.99
N ILE A 295 18.99 6.53 2.65
CA ILE A 295 18.64 7.25 3.88
C ILE A 295 19.48 6.71 5.04
N LEU A 296 19.81 5.42 5.07
CA LEU A 296 20.79 4.85 6.00
C LEU A 296 22.16 5.52 5.85
N GLU A 297 22.75 5.50 4.65
CA GLU A 297 24.02 6.17 4.34
C GLU A 297 24.03 7.66 4.75
N HIS A 298 22.92 8.37 4.53
CA HIS A 298 22.78 9.77 4.94
C HIS A 298 22.77 9.96 6.48
N VAL A 299 22.03 9.12 7.20
CA VAL A 299 21.97 9.14 8.67
C VAL A 299 23.34 8.76 9.27
N GLU A 300 24.01 7.78 8.68
CA GLU A 300 25.36 7.35 9.08
C GLU A 300 26.38 8.47 8.91
N SER A 301 26.46 9.07 7.72
CA SER A 301 27.33 10.22 7.45
C SER A 301 27.06 11.38 8.42
N ARG A 302 25.80 11.60 8.80
CA ARG A 302 25.44 12.61 9.79
C ARG A 302 25.94 12.27 11.19
N LEU A 303 25.81 11.03 11.64
CA LEU A 303 26.31 10.57 12.94
C LEU A 303 27.84 10.61 13.01
N GLU A 304 28.53 10.19 11.95
CA GLU A 304 29.99 10.29 11.80
C GLU A 304 30.47 11.73 11.90
N SER A 305 29.81 12.66 11.18
CA SER A 305 30.13 14.09 11.24
C SER A 305 29.96 14.73 12.62
N LEU A 306 29.20 14.08 13.51
CA LEU A 306 28.93 14.49 14.89
C LEU A 306 29.76 13.69 15.92
N GLY A 307 30.70 12.86 15.47
CA GLY A 307 31.55 12.01 16.31
C GLY A 307 30.78 10.92 17.07
N ARG A 308 29.61 10.50 16.58
CA ARG A 308 28.74 9.51 17.25
C ARG A 308 28.94 8.12 16.65
N SER A 309 29.04 7.12 17.52
CA SER A 309 29.11 5.72 17.11
C SER A 309 27.72 5.18 16.75
N PHE A 310 27.64 4.18 15.88
CA PHE A 310 26.37 3.53 15.55
C PHE A 310 26.54 2.04 15.25
N THR A 311 25.42 1.33 15.22
CA THR A 311 25.35 -0.09 14.84
C THR A 311 24.17 -0.31 13.91
N ARG A 312 24.44 -0.88 12.74
CA ARG A 312 23.43 -1.26 11.73
C ARG A 312 22.71 -2.52 12.19
N VAL A 313 21.38 -2.51 12.14
CA VAL A 313 20.54 -3.65 12.52
C VAL A 313 19.49 -3.87 11.44
N LEU A 314 19.56 -5.04 10.82
CA LEU A 314 18.66 -5.46 9.74
C LEU A 314 17.54 -6.30 10.33
N LEU A 315 16.29 -5.91 10.10
CA LEU A 315 15.11 -6.61 10.63
C LEU A 315 13.98 -6.63 9.60
N SER A 316 13.39 -7.80 9.36
CA SER A 316 12.10 -7.89 8.66
C SER A 316 11.01 -7.20 9.48
N GLU A 317 10.85 -7.62 10.74
CA GLU A 317 9.90 -7.06 11.69
C GLU A 317 10.58 -6.43 12.90
N ILE A 318 10.04 -5.30 13.35
CA ILE A 318 10.60 -4.48 14.43
C ILE A 318 9.85 -4.79 15.73
N PHE A 319 10.36 -5.79 16.47
CA PHE A 319 9.81 -6.17 17.78
C PHE A 319 10.66 -5.58 18.94
N PRO A 320 10.05 -4.85 19.91
CA PRO A 320 10.78 -4.30 21.06
C PRO A 320 11.63 -5.34 21.80
N GLY A 321 11.08 -6.53 22.10
CA GLY A 321 11.81 -7.60 22.77
C GLY A 321 13.05 -8.12 22.01
N LYS A 322 13.10 -7.99 20.67
CA LYS A 322 14.29 -8.35 19.87
C LYS A 322 15.36 -7.26 19.96
N LEU A 323 14.95 -6.00 20.00
CA LEU A 323 15.82 -4.85 20.21
C LEU A 323 16.38 -4.81 21.64
N GLU A 324 15.60 -5.27 22.62
CA GLU A 324 16.00 -5.46 24.01
C GLU A 324 17.07 -6.55 24.22
N LEU A 325 17.46 -7.31 23.20
CA LEU A 325 18.62 -8.21 23.28
C LEU A 325 19.94 -7.49 22.92
N LEU A 326 19.87 -6.36 22.22
CA LEU A 326 21.03 -5.64 21.68
C LEU A 326 21.57 -4.62 22.69
N ALA A 327 22.01 -5.12 23.84
CA ALA A 327 22.37 -4.36 25.04
C ALA A 327 23.51 -3.34 24.87
N ASP A 328 24.35 -3.50 23.84
CA ASP A 328 25.50 -2.63 23.58
C ASP A 328 25.12 -1.32 22.91
N VAL A 329 23.88 -1.16 22.47
CA VAL A 329 23.22 0.15 22.40
C VAL A 329 22.61 0.35 23.80
N ASP A 330 23.07 1.30 24.63
CA ASP A 330 22.50 1.63 25.99
C ASP A 330 20.94 1.71 25.95
N ARG A 331 20.08 1.56 27.01
CA ARG A 331 18.59 1.21 27.00
C ARG A 331 17.48 2.16 27.61
N CYS A 332 16.67 2.91 26.84
CA CYS A 332 15.96 4.14 27.32
C CYS A 332 14.61 3.85 27.97
N SER A 333 14.62 3.59 29.27
CA SER A 333 13.46 3.58 30.13
C SER A 333 13.56 4.67 31.21
N ARG A 334 12.43 5.25 31.60
CA ARG A 334 12.34 6.22 32.68
C ARG A 334 12.09 5.50 34.01
N TRP A 335 12.64 6.05 35.09
CA TRP A 335 12.62 5.56 36.47
C TRP A 335 13.55 4.37 36.77
N ASP A 336 14.36 4.55 37.82
CA ASP A 336 15.39 3.67 38.37
C ASP A 336 16.55 3.20 37.46
N GLY A 337 17.41 4.16 37.09
CA GLY A 337 18.87 3.97 37.09
C GLY A 337 19.53 2.80 36.32
N ARG A 338 19.65 2.90 34.98
CA ARG A 338 20.94 3.00 34.20
C ARG A 338 20.82 2.71 32.67
N ARG A 339 21.21 3.72 31.83
CA ARG A 339 21.66 3.69 30.38
C ARG A 339 20.58 3.65 29.27
N CYS A 340 20.61 4.47 28.17
CA CYS A 340 19.50 4.82 27.20
C CYS A 340 19.58 4.47 25.64
N ILE A 341 18.52 3.84 25.04
CA ILE A 341 18.35 3.21 23.68
C ILE A 341 17.65 4.19 22.76
N LEU A 342 18.21 4.29 21.56
CA LEU A 342 17.63 4.96 20.41
C LEU A 342 17.74 4.05 19.19
N TRP A 343 16.59 3.76 18.61
CA TRP A 343 16.51 3.15 17.29
C TRP A 343 15.94 4.18 16.32
N ILE A 344 16.71 4.55 15.30
CA ILE A 344 16.14 5.23 14.14
C ILE A 344 15.64 4.14 13.19
N SER A 345 14.32 4.01 13.06
CA SER A 345 13.72 3.24 11.96
C SER A 345 13.77 4.08 10.69
N ILE A 346 14.33 3.51 9.63
CA ILE A 346 14.57 4.22 8.37
C ILE A 346 13.41 3.96 7.40
N PRO A 347 12.59 4.97 7.08
CA PRO A 347 11.44 4.82 6.20
C PRO A 347 11.85 4.68 4.72
N ILE A 348 10.89 4.23 3.90
CA ILE A 348 11.03 4.08 2.44
C ILE A 348 11.34 5.42 1.76
N ARG A 349 10.78 6.52 2.27
CA ARG A 349 10.92 7.89 1.73
C ARG A 349 11.34 8.86 2.84
N ALA A 350 12.17 9.82 2.46
CA ALA A 350 12.47 11.03 3.23
C ALA A 350 11.39 12.09 2.96
#